data_AF-A0A9E5P6K0-F1
#
_entry.id   AF-A0A9E5P6K0-F1
#
_cell.length_a   1.000
_cell.length_b   1.000
_cell.length_c   1.000
_cell.angle_alpha   90.00
_cell.angle_beta   90.00
_cell.angle_gamma   90.00
#
_symmetry.space_group_name_H-M   'P 1'
#
loop_
_entity.id
_entity.type
_entity.pdbx_description
1 polymer ?
#
loop_
_entity_poly.entity_id
_entity_poly.type
_entity_poly.pdbx_seq_one_letter_code
_entity_poly.pdbx_strand_id
1 'polypeptide(L)'
;MEPEFIEGDPRVEADRGAVAIRRGPLIYCLEAPDNRAVALFDVRVDPGQQLRSSHRTDLLNGLTVVEARGAVPAEGNRPEPLYRTAGSRAVPEL
;
A
#
# COMPACT_ATOMS: atom_id res chain seq x y z
N MET A 1 14.34 7.12 -14.27
CA MET A 1 14.25 7.27 -12.81
C MET A 1 13.50 6.07 -12.28
N GLU A 2 14.09 5.39 -11.33
CA GLU A 2 13.47 4.23 -10.68
C GLU A 2 12.43 4.69 -9.65
N PRO A 3 11.32 3.95 -9.49
CA PRO A 3 10.40 4.16 -8.39
C PRO A 3 11.00 3.67 -7.07
N GLU A 4 10.69 4.35 -5.97
CA GLU A 4 11.14 4.02 -4.62
C GLU A 4 10.03 4.26 -3.59
N PHE A 5 10.09 3.51 -2.49
CA PHE A 5 9.31 3.84 -1.30
C PHE A 5 10.00 4.96 -0.52
N ILE A 6 9.20 5.86 0.04
CA ILE A 6 9.65 6.90 0.97
C ILE A 6 8.81 6.85 2.23
N GLU A 7 9.41 7.20 3.36
CA GLU A 7 8.76 7.29 4.66
C GLU A 7 8.72 8.72 5.16
N GLY A 8 7.68 9.06 5.93
CA GLY A 8 7.59 10.32 6.64
C GLY A 8 8.46 10.32 7.90
N ASP A 9 8.72 11.51 8.45
CA ASP A 9 9.32 11.62 9.78
C ASP A 9 8.43 10.89 10.82
N PRO A 10 8.99 10.09 11.74
CA PRO A 10 8.19 9.33 12.72
C PRO A 10 7.25 10.14 13.62
N ARG A 11 7.47 11.46 13.72
CA ARG A 11 6.61 12.40 14.45
C ARG A 11 5.33 12.76 13.69
N VAL A 12 5.24 12.48 12.39
CA VAL A 12 4.03 12.67 11.59
C VAL A 12 3.08 11.51 11.87
N GLU A 13 2.15 11.73 12.82
CA GLU A 13 1.18 10.72 13.26
C GLU A 13 0.41 10.07 12.09
N ALA A 14 -0.01 10.88 11.13
CA ALA A 14 -0.83 10.45 10.00
C ALA A 14 -0.14 9.43 9.08
N ASP A 15 1.21 9.43 9.06
CA ASP A 15 2.02 8.58 8.20
C ASP A 15 2.69 7.45 8.99
N ARG A 16 2.40 7.31 10.29
CA ARG A 16 3.09 6.31 11.11
C ARG A 16 2.82 4.89 10.60
N GLY A 17 3.89 4.18 10.26
CA GLY A 17 3.81 2.82 9.74
C GLY A 17 3.32 2.74 8.29
N ALA A 18 3.26 3.87 7.59
CA ALA A 18 2.93 3.97 6.18
C ALA A 18 4.16 4.38 5.36
N VAL A 19 4.10 4.08 4.06
CA VAL A 19 5.07 4.52 3.05
C VAL A 19 4.32 5.12 1.87
N ALA A 20 4.95 6.05 1.17
CA ALA A 20 4.51 6.54 -0.13
C ALA A 20 5.40 5.99 -1.24
N ILE A 21 4.87 5.91 -2.46
CA ILE A 21 5.65 5.58 -3.65
C ILE A 21 5.99 6.89 -4.36
N ARG A 22 7.27 7.11 -4.68
CA ARG A 22 7.68 8.19 -5.58
C ARG A 22 8.45 7.66 -6.78
N ARG A 23 8.42 8.42 -7.87
CA ARG A 23 9.32 8.24 -9.02
C ARG A 23 9.78 9.61 -9.52
N GLY A 24 11.00 10.00 -9.17
CA GLY A 24 11.47 11.36 -9.39
C GLY A 24 10.65 12.36 -8.55
N PRO A 25 10.14 13.46 -9.14
CA PRO A 25 9.37 14.46 -8.41
C PRO A 25 7.90 14.07 -8.17
N LEU A 26 7.44 12.94 -8.72
CA LEU A 26 6.04 12.54 -8.67
C LEU A 26 5.78 11.58 -7.51
N ILE A 27 4.74 11.88 -6.72
CA ILE A 27 4.15 10.98 -5.73
C ILE A 27 2.99 10.23 -6.38
N TYR A 28 2.92 8.93 -6.11
CA TYR A 28 1.89 8.03 -6.64
C TYR A 28 0.83 7.73 -5.57
N CYS A 29 -0.37 7.39 -6.03
CA CYS A 29 -1.50 6.99 -5.20
C CYS A 29 -2.05 5.64 -5.65
N LEU A 30 -2.74 4.95 -4.74
CA LEU A 30 -3.59 3.81 -5.07
C LEU A 30 -5.03 4.28 -5.24
N GLU A 31 -5.68 3.91 -6.34
CA GLU A 31 -7.09 4.23 -6.58
C GLU A 31 -7.94 2.96 -6.66
N ALA A 32 -9.18 3.03 -6.17
CA ALA A 32 -10.10 1.90 -6.13
C ALA A 32 -10.43 1.32 -7.52
N PRO A 33 -10.57 2.12 -8.60
CA PRO A 33 -10.81 1.59 -9.95
C PRO A 33 -9.69 0.68 -10.47
N ASP A 34 -8.46 0.83 -9.99
CA ASP A 34 -7.30 0.03 -10.39
C ASP A 34 -7.08 -1.18 -9.46
N ASN A 35 -7.55 -1.08 -8.21
CA ASN A 35 -7.31 -2.04 -7.13
C ASN A 35 -8.62 -2.65 -6.60
N ARG A 36 -9.52 -3.04 -7.52
CA ARG A 36 -10.93 -3.38 -7.20
C ARG A 36 -11.13 -4.55 -6.25
N ALA A 37 -10.14 -5.44 -6.13
CA ALA A 37 -10.23 -6.65 -5.32
C ALA A 37 -9.90 -6.42 -3.84
N VAL A 38 -9.46 -5.21 -3.46
CA VAL A 38 -8.94 -4.94 -2.11
C VAL A 38 -9.52 -3.66 -1.52
N ALA A 39 -9.66 -3.64 -0.20
CA ALA A 39 -9.87 -2.39 0.53
C ALA A 39 -8.52 -1.66 0.66
N LEU A 40 -8.42 -0.46 0.10
CA LEU A 40 -7.13 0.26 -0.01
C LEU A 40 -6.44 0.48 1.34
N PHE A 41 -7.20 0.78 2.40
CA PHE A 41 -6.67 1.01 3.74
C PHE A 41 -6.12 -0.26 4.41
N ASP A 42 -6.45 -1.44 3.89
CA ASP A 42 -5.96 -2.72 4.38
C ASP A 42 -4.72 -3.20 3.60
N VAL A 43 -4.35 -2.50 2.53
CA VAL A 43 -3.18 -2.85 1.72
C VAL A 43 -1.91 -2.64 2.53
N ARG A 44 -1.11 -3.70 2.61
CA ARG A 44 0.23 -3.70 3.20
C ARG A 44 1.24 -4.03 2.12
N VAL A 45 2.41 -3.41 2.19
CA VAL A 45 3.52 -3.63 1.29
C VAL A 45 4.79 -3.90 2.09
N ASP A 46 5.71 -4.67 1.52
CA ASP A 46 7.08 -4.76 2.00
C ASP A 46 7.90 -3.65 1.32
N PRO A 47 8.42 -2.64 2.06
CA PRO A 47 9.24 -1.58 1.46
C PRO A 47 10.59 -2.07 0.90
N GLY A 48 11.04 -3.27 1.28
CA GLY A 48 12.27 -3.87 0.75
C GLY A 48 12.10 -4.50 -0.64
N GLN A 49 10.87 -4.60 -1.17
CA GLN A 49 10.62 -5.18 -2.47
C GLN A 49 11.01 -4.23 -3.61
N GLN A 50 11.33 -4.80 -4.79
CA GLN A 50 11.51 -4.02 -5.99
C GLN A 50 10.17 -3.58 -6.59
N LEU A 51 10.05 -2.28 -6.87
CA LEU A 51 8.93 -1.70 -7.60
C LEU A 51 9.12 -1.83 -9.12
N ARG A 52 8.05 -2.09 -9.86
CA ARG A 52 8.06 -2.12 -11.33
C ARG A 52 7.37 -0.90 -11.89
N SER A 53 7.86 -0.35 -13.00
CA SER A 53 7.17 0.73 -13.70
C SER A 53 7.06 0.48 -15.18
N SER A 54 5.94 0.89 -15.79
CA SER A 54 5.69 0.75 -17.23
C SER A 54 4.94 1.97 -17.75
N HIS A 55 5.25 2.41 -18.97
CA HIS A 55 4.54 3.53 -19.60
C HIS A 55 3.30 3.03 -20.34
N ARG A 56 2.17 3.67 -20.09
CA ARG A 56 0.84 3.35 -20.64
C ARG A 56 0.33 4.54 -21.43
N THR A 57 0.41 4.45 -22.76
CA THR A 57 -0.02 5.51 -23.69
C THR A 57 -1.54 5.70 -23.72
N ASP A 58 -2.27 4.67 -23.31
CA ASP A 58 -3.74 4.60 -23.29
C ASP A 58 -4.37 5.14 -22.00
N LEU A 59 -3.55 5.47 -21.00
CA LEU A 59 -4.03 5.94 -19.70
C LEU A 59 -3.66 7.42 -19.50
N LEU A 60 -4.65 8.26 -19.19
CA LEU A 60 -4.46 9.67 -18.80
C LEU A 60 -3.46 10.44 -19.69
N ASN A 61 -3.62 10.35 -21.01
CA ASN A 61 -2.76 10.99 -22.02
C ASN A 61 -1.29 10.50 -22.03
N GLY A 62 -1.02 9.29 -21.55
CA GLY A 62 0.32 8.72 -21.51
C GLY A 62 0.97 8.88 -20.14
N LEU A 63 0.73 7.92 -19.26
CA LEU A 63 1.24 7.92 -17.88
C LEU A 63 2.16 6.73 -17.63
N THR A 64 3.21 6.92 -16.82
CA THR A 64 3.93 5.79 -16.23
C THR A 64 3.18 5.29 -14.99
N VAL A 65 2.79 4.01 -15.02
CA VAL A 65 2.20 3.28 -13.88
C VAL A 65 3.32 2.62 -13.07
N VAL A 66 3.12 2.53 -11.75
CA VAL A 66 4.01 1.79 -10.84
C VAL A 66 3.22 0.66 -10.20
N GLU A 67 3.81 -0.54 -10.19
CA GLU A 67 3.22 -1.74 -9.62
C GLU A 67 4.07 -2.25 -8.45
N ALA A 68 3.40 -2.64 -7.37
CA ALA A 68 3.98 -3.27 -6.19
C ALA A 68 3.19 -4.55 -5.85
N ARG A 69 3.85 -5.51 -5.22
CA ARG A 69 3.13 -6.62 -4.56
C ARG A 69 2.62 -6.10 -3.22
N GLY A 70 1.33 -6.25 -3.00
CA GLY A 70 0.67 -5.96 -1.72
C GLY A 70 0.02 -7.22 -1.15
N ALA A 71 -0.26 -7.18 0.15
CA ALA A 71 -1.08 -8.15 0.84
C ALA A 71 -2.21 -7.44 1.57
N VAL A 72 -3.33 -8.12 1.73
CA VAL A 72 -4.43 -7.71 2.62
C VAL A 72 -4.57 -8.75 3.74
N PRO A 73 -5.05 -8.36 4.93
CA PRO A 73 -5.43 -9.32 5.97
C PRO A 73 -6.43 -10.34 5.42
N ALA A 74 -6.27 -11.61 5.81
CA ALA A 74 -7.17 -12.70 5.40
C ALA A 74 -8.63 -12.51 5.89
N GLU A 75 -8.82 -11.75 6.97
CA GLU A 75 -10.13 -11.38 7.48
C GLU A 75 -10.61 -10.10 6.78
N GLY A 76 -11.35 -10.26 5.68
CA GLY A 76 -12.02 -9.18 4.95
C GLY A 76 -13.19 -8.53 5.70
N ASN A 77 -13.19 -8.55 7.02
CA ASN A 77 -14.27 -8.01 7.84
C ASN A 77 -13.67 -7.45 9.12
N ARG A 78 -13.82 -6.14 9.37
CA ARG A 78 -13.43 -5.51 10.65
C ARG A 78 -14.10 -6.29 11.77
N PRO A 79 -13.37 -7.07 12.57
CA PRO A 79 -14.03 -8.07 13.36
C PRO A 79 -14.50 -7.35 14.64
N GLU A 80 -15.81 -7.10 14.74
CA GLU A 80 -16.48 -6.64 15.97
C GLU A 80 -15.99 -7.47 17.18
N PRO A 81 -15.63 -6.87 18.32
CA PRO A 81 -15.75 -5.45 18.67
C PRO A 81 -14.63 -4.56 18.11
N LEU A 82 -14.88 -3.25 18.02
CA LEU A 82 -13.91 -2.21 17.61
C LEU A 82 -12.58 -2.28 18.37
N TYR A 83 -12.62 -2.62 19.66
CA TYR A 83 -11.44 -2.80 20.51
C TYR A 83 -11.43 -4.22 21.09
N ARG A 84 -10.26 -4.87 21.10
CA ARG A 84 -10.07 -6.23 21.61
C ARG A 84 -8.91 -6.27 22.61
N THR A 85 -8.90 -7.29 23.47
CA THR A 85 -7.76 -7.58 24.33
C THR A 85 -6.52 -7.85 23.47
N ALA A 86 -5.41 -7.18 23.80
CA ALA A 86 -4.15 -7.38 23.09
C ALA A 86 -3.71 -8.85 23.11
N GLY A 87 -3.27 -9.38 21.96
CA GLY A 87 -2.82 -10.76 21.82
C GLY A 87 -3.92 -11.79 21.52
N SER A 88 -5.19 -11.39 21.41
CA SER A 88 -6.30 -12.33 21.16
C SER A 88 -6.44 -12.81 19.71
N ARG A 89 -5.52 -12.45 18.81
CA ARG A 89 -5.58 -12.84 17.40
C ARG A 89 -4.85 -14.17 17.23
N ALA A 90 -5.51 -15.17 16.62
CA ALA A 90 -4.82 -16.37 16.19
C ALA A 90 -3.67 -15.96 15.26
N VAL A 91 -2.44 -16.22 15.69
CA VAL A 91 -1.26 -16.07 14.85
C VAL A 91 -1.22 -17.34 14.00
N PRO A 92 -1.28 -17.25 12.65
CA PRO A 92 -1.04 -18.43 11.83
C PRO A 92 0.34 -18.99 12.19
N GLU A 93 0.43 -20.27 12.52
CA GLU A 93 1.73 -20.94 12.69
C GLU A 93 2.49 -20.88 11.35
N LEU A 94 3.81 -20.70 11.45
CA LEU A 94 4.75 -20.55 10.33
C LEU A 94 4.80 -21.77 9.42
#